data_AF-A0A6G4XW15-F1
#
_entry.id   AF-A0A6G4XW15-F1
#
_cell.length_a   1.000
_cell.length_b   1.000
_cell.length_c   1.000
_cell.angle_alpha   90.00
_cell.angle_beta   90.00
_cell.angle_gamma   90.00
#
_symmetry.space_group_name_H-M   'P 1'
#
loop_
_entity.id
_entity.type
_entity.pdbx_description
1 polymer ?
#
loop_
_entity_poly.entity_id
_entity_poly.type
_entity_poly.pdbx_seq_one_letter_code
_entity_poly.pdbx_strand_id
1 'polypeptide(L)'
;MGLHIRTRRTLTRQAIRRRHSAAAARHWRPAVAAAVASALIAPIAAAADANAVRRGAAIAPACRSARDPGLAARMSKDIRAALSSRTGTVSVAVHDDASDLWCAIDANRPYDSASVAKVLIMETVLWRAEQLRRKLTGFESRRIPPMIQVSDNGSAWQLWQDLGPSRVERFLTKARATATTPGPGGLWGLTRTTALDQMRLLGVLTEARSFLRSRAYGLKQLQRVRADQRWGVPAGMAKGVTAHLKNGWLPRSTHGWRVHSIGAFTGGGRTYRIVVLSHDNPTMAYGVRTIERVAHAVHRALNKGRAAGQGYTPQSEISERPDGSVPPGADPQSRTEDPARGRNDGSPPQTDPPGPTAPSGPTAP
;
A
#
# COMPACT_ATOMS: atom_id res chain seq x y z
N MET A 1 47.68 40.16 45.99
CA MET A 1 48.52 39.02 45.56
C MET A 1 48.00 38.52 44.20
N GLY A 2 48.86 38.35 43.19
CA GLY A 2 48.58 37.75 41.85
C GLY A 2 47.51 38.45 40.99
N LEU A 3 47.81 39.43 40.12
CA LEU A 3 48.33 39.29 38.73
C LEU A 3 47.67 38.12 37.92
N HIS A 4 46.86 38.39 36.86
CA HIS A 4 47.24 38.69 35.45
C HIS A 4 47.73 37.42 34.67
N ILE A 5 47.40 37.10 33.39
CA ILE A 5 46.99 37.86 32.17
C ILE A 5 45.99 37.06 31.27
N ARG A 6 45.30 37.78 30.37
CA ARG A 6 44.38 37.33 29.29
C ARG A 6 45.04 36.62 28.06
N THR A 7 44.33 35.62 27.48
CA THR A 7 44.08 35.34 26.02
C THR A 7 45.24 35.33 24.97
N ARG A 8 45.31 34.44 23.95
CA ARG A 8 44.46 34.41 22.72
C ARG A 8 44.82 33.24 21.75
N ARG A 9 43.81 32.82 20.96
CA ARG A 9 43.81 32.42 19.52
C ARG A 9 44.77 31.34 18.94
N THR A 10 44.17 30.24 18.49
CA THR A 10 44.23 29.58 17.15
C THR A 10 45.41 29.83 16.19
N LEU A 11 45.93 28.75 15.59
CA LEU A 11 46.32 28.66 14.16
C LEU A 11 46.28 27.20 13.64
N THR A 12 46.51 26.98 12.34
CA THR A 12 46.02 25.81 11.57
C THR A 12 47.02 25.31 10.51
N ARG A 13 46.83 24.06 9.99
CA ARG A 13 47.50 23.45 8.80
C ARG A 13 48.97 23.04 9.03
N GLN A 14 49.65 22.21 8.22
CA GLN A 14 49.39 21.71 6.85
C GLN A 14 50.10 20.36 6.57
N ALA A 15 49.79 19.69 5.45
CA ALA A 15 50.40 18.43 5.02
C ALA A 15 51.54 18.61 3.99
N ILE A 16 52.51 17.69 3.93
CA ILE A 16 53.48 17.54 2.82
C ILE A 16 53.59 16.07 2.38
N ARG A 17 53.83 15.85 1.08
CA ARG A 17 54.00 14.54 0.40
C ARG A 17 55.42 14.45 -0.22
N ARG A 18 55.75 13.26 -0.78
CA ARG A 18 56.80 12.97 -1.80
C ARG A 18 58.23 12.84 -1.24
N ARG A 19 59.18 12.12 -1.85
CA ARG A 19 59.24 11.06 -2.92
C ARG A 19 60.64 10.37 -2.80
N HIS A 20 61.10 9.69 -3.87
CA HIS A 20 62.44 9.13 -4.14
C HIS A 20 62.66 7.69 -3.65
N SER A 21 63.45 6.85 -4.32
CA SER A 21 63.81 6.73 -5.76
C SER A 21 64.40 5.32 -5.97
N ALA A 22 64.41 4.80 -7.21
CA ALA A 22 64.87 3.43 -7.49
C ALA A 22 66.40 3.31 -7.68
N ALA A 23 66.96 2.18 -7.24
CA ALA A 23 68.24 1.58 -7.69
C ALA A 23 68.13 0.06 -7.40
N ALA A 24 68.25 -0.90 -8.31
CA ALA A 24 69.28 -1.22 -9.33
C ALA A 24 70.23 -2.35 -8.89
N ALA A 25 69.88 -3.58 -9.29
CA ALA A 25 70.72 -4.72 -9.67
C ALA A 25 71.94 -5.17 -8.81
N ARG A 26 71.91 -6.43 -8.37
CA ARG A 26 72.72 -7.52 -9.00
C ARG A 26 72.33 -8.93 -8.55
N HIS A 27 72.69 -9.92 -9.37
CA HIS A 27 72.39 -11.34 -9.19
C HIS A 27 73.51 -12.08 -8.45
N TRP A 28 73.17 -13.19 -7.78
CA TRP A 28 73.98 -14.43 -7.73
C TRP A 28 73.03 -15.65 -7.82
N ARG A 29 73.47 -16.69 -8.55
CA ARG A 29 72.94 -18.07 -8.59
C ARG A 29 74.14 -18.98 -8.22
N PRO A 30 74.06 -20.33 -8.13
CA PRO A 30 72.89 -21.23 -8.21
C PRO A 30 72.85 -22.30 -7.09
N ALA A 31 71.81 -23.14 -7.09
CA ALA A 31 71.91 -24.57 -6.76
C ALA A 31 70.74 -25.33 -7.43
N VAL A 32 70.98 -26.55 -7.91
CA VAL A 32 70.00 -27.37 -8.64
C VAL A 32 69.89 -28.73 -7.97
N ALA A 33 68.67 -29.12 -7.60
CA ALA A 33 68.15 -30.49 -7.53
C ALA A 33 66.70 -30.44 -7.03
N ALA A 34 65.75 -31.32 -7.36
CA ALA A 34 65.53 -32.28 -8.44
C ALA A 34 64.28 -33.09 -8.00
N ALA A 35 63.22 -33.14 -8.80
CA ALA A 35 62.20 -34.20 -8.76
C ALA A 35 61.26 -34.07 -9.96
N VAL A 36 61.02 -35.18 -10.66
CA VAL A 36 60.09 -35.28 -11.80
C VAL A 36 58.86 -36.05 -11.34
N ALA A 37 57.66 -35.57 -11.71
CA ALA A 37 56.45 -36.38 -11.71
C ALA A 37 55.50 -35.91 -12.83
N SER A 38 55.30 -36.77 -13.84
CA SER A 38 54.36 -36.52 -14.93
C SER A 38 52.92 -36.80 -14.48
N ALA A 39 51.97 -35.92 -14.85
CA ALA A 39 50.54 -36.21 -14.72
C ALA A 39 49.74 -35.58 -15.87
N LEU A 40 49.43 -36.40 -16.89
CA LEU A 40 48.41 -36.09 -17.89
C LEU A 40 47.02 -36.33 -17.29
N ILE A 41 46.34 -35.26 -16.83
CA ILE A 41 44.90 -35.30 -16.56
C ILE A 41 44.28 -34.00 -17.07
N ALA A 42 43.46 -34.09 -18.12
CA ALA A 42 42.63 -32.98 -18.58
C ALA A 42 41.44 -32.79 -17.63
N PRO A 43 41.17 -31.58 -17.11
CA PRO A 43 39.96 -31.33 -16.35
C PRO A 43 38.78 -31.09 -17.30
N ILE A 44 37.97 -32.14 -17.50
CA ILE A 44 36.58 -32.00 -17.97
C ILE A 44 35.77 -31.36 -16.82
N ALA A 45 36.01 -30.08 -16.55
CA ALA A 45 35.41 -29.32 -15.44
C ALA A 45 34.50 -28.18 -15.93
N ALA A 46 34.67 -27.70 -17.16
CA ALA A 46 33.88 -26.61 -17.73
C ALA A 46 32.38 -26.95 -17.96
N ALA A 47 32.00 -28.23 -17.93
CA ALA A 47 30.62 -28.66 -18.13
C ALA A 47 29.72 -28.55 -16.87
N ALA A 48 30.32 -28.50 -15.67
CA ALA A 48 29.56 -28.39 -14.42
C ALA A 48 29.04 -26.95 -14.20
N ASP A 49 29.87 -25.95 -14.45
CA ASP A 49 29.53 -24.53 -14.22
C ASP A 49 28.43 -24.02 -15.17
N ALA A 50 28.34 -24.55 -16.38
CA ALA A 50 27.28 -24.22 -17.34
C ALA A 50 25.87 -24.57 -16.81
N ASN A 51 25.74 -25.60 -15.97
CA ASN A 51 24.48 -25.98 -15.33
C ASN A 51 24.15 -25.15 -14.09
N ALA A 52 25.15 -24.58 -13.42
CA ALA A 52 24.93 -23.63 -12.33
C ALA A 52 24.40 -22.29 -12.87
N VAL A 53 25.01 -21.77 -13.95
CA VAL A 53 24.62 -20.51 -14.60
C VAL A 53 23.23 -20.59 -15.26
N ARG A 54 22.82 -21.76 -15.77
CA ARG A 54 21.46 -21.98 -16.32
C ARG A 54 20.36 -22.10 -15.27
N ARG A 55 20.67 -22.23 -13.97
CA ARG A 55 19.69 -22.05 -12.89
C ARG A 55 19.53 -20.57 -12.57
N GLY A 56 19.01 -19.80 -13.53
CA GLY A 56 18.53 -18.44 -13.26
C GLY A 56 17.61 -18.47 -12.05
N ALA A 57 17.89 -17.64 -11.05
CA ALA A 57 17.34 -17.78 -9.70
C ALA A 57 15.80 -17.89 -9.74
N ALA A 58 15.30 -19.10 -9.49
CA ALA A 58 13.88 -19.41 -9.65
C ALA A 58 13.07 -18.55 -8.68
N ILE A 59 12.17 -17.70 -9.21
CA ILE A 59 11.41 -16.75 -8.41
C ILE A 59 10.52 -17.51 -7.42
N ALA A 60 10.96 -17.57 -6.15
CA ALA A 60 10.33 -18.32 -5.06
C ALA A 60 8.81 -18.13 -5.06
N PRO A 61 8.00 -19.21 -4.93
CA PRO A 61 6.56 -19.15 -5.20
C PRO A 61 5.84 -18.11 -4.34
N ALA A 62 4.91 -17.38 -4.96
CA ALA A 62 4.17 -16.32 -4.28
C ALA A 62 3.16 -16.87 -3.24
N CYS A 63 2.76 -18.13 -3.37
CA CYS A 63 1.81 -18.80 -2.49
C CYS A 63 2.35 -20.12 -1.95
N ARG A 64 1.86 -20.50 -0.77
CA ARG A 64 2.09 -21.79 -0.11
C ARG A 64 0.80 -22.30 0.54
N SER A 65 0.68 -23.61 0.64
CA SER A 65 -0.38 -24.34 1.36
C SER A 65 0.19 -25.74 1.65
N ALA A 66 -0.02 -26.27 2.85
CA ALA A 66 0.32 -27.64 3.18
C ALA A 66 -0.80 -28.63 2.77
N ARG A 67 -2.07 -28.18 2.78
CA ARG A 67 -3.25 -29.01 2.45
C ARG A 67 -3.53 -29.12 0.95
N ASP A 68 -3.18 -28.10 0.16
CA ASP A 68 -3.35 -28.06 -1.30
C ASP A 68 -2.17 -27.34 -1.99
N PRO A 69 -0.97 -27.98 -2.06
CA PRO A 69 0.19 -27.43 -2.78
C PRO A 69 -0.09 -27.16 -4.26
N GLY A 70 -0.99 -27.92 -4.88
CA GLY A 70 -1.40 -27.73 -6.28
C GLY A 70 -2.17 -26.43 -6.50
N LEU A 71 -3.07 -26.06 -5.58
CA LEU A 71 -3.72 -24.76 -5.54
C LEU A 71 -2.70 -23.65 -5.36
N ALA A 72 -1.75 -23.79 -4.41
CA ALA A 72 -0.71 -22.79 -4.19
C ALA A 72 0.18 -22.56 -5.42
N ALA A 73 0.56 -23.62 -6.14
CA ALA A 73 1.34 -23.51 -7.38
C ALA A 73 0.55 -22.79 -8.50
N ARG A 74 -0.71 -23.18 -8.74
CA ARG A 74 -1.59 -22.52 -9.72
C ARG A 74 -1.83 -21.05 -9.37
N MET A 75 -2.15 -20.78 -8.11
CA MET A 75 -2.38 -19.42 -7.58
C MET A 75 -1.14 -18.53 -7.76
N SER A 76 0.07 -19.06 -7.48
CA SER A 76 1.33 -18.33 -7.68
C SER A 76 1.54 -17.90 -9.13
N LYS A 77 1.25 -18.80 -10.08
CA LYS A 77 1.34 -18.52 -11.53
C LYS A 77 0.30 -17.48 -11.95
N ASP A 78 -0.94 -17.67 -11.52
CA ASP A 78 -2.08 -16.87 -11.97
C ASP A 78 -2.04 -15.42 -11.45
N ILE A 79 -1.63 -15.20 -10.19
CA ILE A 79 -1.43 -13.84 -9.65
C ILE A 79 -0.27 -13.14 -10.38
N ARG A 80 0.82 -13.83 -10.70
CA ARG A 80 1.93 -13.26 -11.49
C ARG A 80 1.48 -12.88 -12.91
N ALA A 81 0.72 -13.74 -13.58
CA ALA A 81 0.16 -13.45 -14.90
C ALA A 81 -0.86 -12.30 -14.89
N ALA A 82 -1.59 -12.12 -13.79
CA ALA A 82 -2.46 -10.95 -13.62
C ALA A 82 -1.67 -9.63 -13.60
N LEU A 83 -0.44 -9.65 -13.05
CA LEU A 83 0.43 -8.49 -12.85
C LEU A 83 1.48 -8.26 -13.95
N SER A 84 1.86 -9.26 -14.76
CA SER A 84 3.02 -9.20 -15.66
C SER A 84 2.98 -8.10 -16.72
N SER A 85 1.78 -7.64 -17.09
CA SER A 85 1.56 -6.54 -18.06
C SER A 85 1.13 -5.24 -17.37
N ARG A 86 1.41 -5.08 -16.07
CA ARG A 86 1.03 -3.91 -15.27
C ARG A 86 2.29 -3.15 -14.86
N THR A 87 2.36 -1.89 -15.26
CA THR A 87 3.22 -0.88 -14.64
C THR A 87 2.71 -0.52 -13.24
N GLY A 88 3.60 0.10 -12.47
CA GLY A 88 3.37 0.55 -11.10
C GLY A 88 3.68 -0.52 -10.06
N THR A 89 3.50 -0.16 -8.79
CA THR A 89 3.98 -0.96 -7.65
C THR A 89 2.81 -1.59 -6.90
N VAL A 90 2.74 -2.93 -6.86
CA VAL A 90 1.59 -3.67 -6.31
C VAL A 90 2.02 -4.67 -5.25
N SER A 91 1.31 -4.66 -4.12
CA SER A 91 1.44 -5.66 -3.05
C SER A 91 0.15 -6.46 -2.91
N VAL A 92 0.30 -7.77 -2.77
CA VAL A 92 -0.81 -8.72 -2.68
C VAL A 92 -0.64 -9.55 -1.42
N ALA A 93 -1.71 -9.71 -0.65
CA ALA A 93 -1.81 -10.76 0.37
C ALA A 93 -3.14 -11.50 0.21
N VAL A 94 -3.11 -12.84 0.31
CA VAL A 94 -4.30 -13.70 0.25
C VAL A 94 -4.20 -14.74 1.35
N HIS A 95 -5.30 -14.99 2.06
CA HIS A 95 -5.40 -16.12 2.99
C HIS A 95 -6.74 -16.85 2.82
N ASP A 96 -6.72 -18.18 2.67
CA ASP A 96 -7.91 -19.04 2.75
C ASP A 96 -7.80 -20.00 3.94
N ASP A 97 -8.76 -19.93 4.86
CA ASP A 97 -8.72 -20.67 6.12
C ASP A 97 -8.90 -22.19 5.91
N ALA A 98 -9.64 -22.57 4.86
CA ALA A 98 -9.98 -23.95 4.56
C ALA A 98 -8.80 -24.72 3.94
N SER A 99 -8.15 -24.16 2.93
CA SER A 99 -7.00 -24.76 2.25
C SER A 99 -5.64 -24.31 2.79
N ASP A 100 -5.58 -23.73 4.00
CA ASP A 100 -4.38 -23.14 4.65
C ASP A 100 -3.51 -22.25 3.74
N LEU A 101 -4.10 -21.74 2.65
CA LEU A 101 -3.39 -21.05 1.59
C LEU A 101 -2.94 -19.68 2.11
N TRP A 102 -1.67 -19.37 1.91
CA TRP A 102 -1.11 -18.05 2.13
C TRP A 102 -0.35 -17.58 0.89
N CYS A 103 -0.74 -16.43 0.33
CA CYS A 103 -0.01 -15.76 -0.73
C CYS A 103 0.53 -14.40 -0.27
N ALA A 104 1.73 -14.05 -0.72
CA ALA A 104 2.33 -12.74 -0.53
C ALA A 104 3.16 -12.33 -1.77
N ILE A 105 2.95 -11.09 -2.24
CA ILE A 105 3.83 -10.37 -3.16
C ILE A 105 4.06 -9.00 -2.55
N ASP A 106 5.33 -8.61 -2.34
CA ASP A 106 5.75 -7.34 -1.73
C ASP A 106 5.01 -6.95 -0.43
N ALA A 107 4.46 -7.93 0.30
CA ALA A 107 3.42 -7.68 1.30
C ALA A 107 3.80 -6.78 2.49
N ASN A 108 5.09 -6.54 2.70
CA ASN A 108 5.66 -5.64 3.72
C ASN A 108 5.88 -4.20 3.22
N ARG A 109 5.67 -3.91 1.92
CA ARG A 109 5.87 -2.59 1.35
C ARG A 109 4.85 -1.59 1.93
N PRO A 110 5.27 -0.40 2.38
CA PRO A 110 4.38 0.60 2.96
C PRO A 110 3.73 1.51 1.91
N TYR A 111 2.42 1.69 2.01
CA TYR A 111 1.56 2.54 1.18
C TYR A 111 0.85 3.59 2.02
N ASP A 112 0.47 4.73 1.41
CA ASP A 112 -0.50 5.65 2.02
C ASP A 112 -1.89 5.01 1.90
N SER A 113 -2.50 4.65 3.03
CA SER A 113 -3.68 3.78 3.10
C SER A 113 -4.97 4.30 2.45
N ALA A 114 -5.11 5.61 2.21
CA ALA A 114 -6.37 6.19 1.74
C ALA A 114 -7.56 5.74 2.62
N SER A 115 -8.75 5.59 2.03
CA SER A 115 -9.94 5.12 2.77
C SER A 115 -9.88 3.67 3.29
N VAL A 116 -8.83 2.86 3.07
CA VAL A 116 -8.75 1.55 3.78
C VAL A 116 -8.39 1.71 5.26
N ALA A 117 -7.77 2.83 5.67
CA ALA A 117 -7.59 3.16 7.08
C ALA A 117 -8.92 3.23 7.89
N LYS A 118 -10.06 3.45 7.23
CA LYS A 118 -11.37 3.47 7.90
C LYS A 118 -11.73 2.13 8.57
N VAL A 119 -11.14 1.01 8.13
CA VAL A 119 -11.24 -0.29 8.81
C VAL A 119 -10.57 -0.23 10.18
N LEU A 120 -9.31 0.24 10.24
CA LEU A 120 -8.59 0.50 11.50
C LEU A 120 -9.36 1.44 12.43
N ILE A 121 -9.92 2.53 11.90
CA ILE A 121 -10.74 3.48 12.70
C ILE A 121 -11.94 2.74 13.32
N MET A 122 -12.72 2.02 12.51
CA MET A 122 -13.88 1.27 12.99
C MET A 122 -13.51 0.25 14.07
N GLU A 123 -12.49 -0.59 13.82
CA GLU A 123 -12.07 -1.63 14.77
C GLU A 123 -11.54 -1.03 16.08
N THR A 124 -10.82 0.10 16.02
CA THR A 124 -10.33 0.80 17.22
C THR A 124 -11.50 1.38 18.04
N VAL A 125 -12.55 1.92 17.40
CA VAL A 125 -13.76 2.39 18.09
C VAL A 125 -14.51 1.24 18.75
N LEU A 126 -14.69 0.13 18.03
CA LEU A 126 -15.34 -1.08 18.55
C LEU A 126 -14.56 -1.67 19.73
N TRP A 127 -13.24 -1.77 19.61
CA TRP A 127 -12.37 -2.23 20.69
C TRP A 127 -12.41 -1.29 21.90
N ARG A 128 -12.42 0.04 21.69
CA ARG A 128 -12.56 1.02 22.78
C ARG A 128 -13.85 0.80 23.57
N ALA A 129 -14.98 0.57 22.90
CA ALA A 129 -16.26 0.32 23.56
C ALA A 129 -16.20 -0.96 24.42
N GLU A 130 -15.60 -2.03 23.90
CA GLU A 130 -15.41 -3.30 24.63
C GLU A 130 -14.46 -3.14 25.84
N GLN A 131 -13.33 -2.45 25.69
CA GLN A 131 -12.40 -2.19 26.81
C GLN A 131 -13.04 -1.35 27.91
N LEU A 132 -13.88 -0.37 27.54
CA LEU A 132 -14.67 0.45 28.47
C LEU A 132 -15.96 -0.25 28.95
N ARG A 133 -16.18 -1.53 28.60
CA ARG A 133 -17.35 -2.34 28.98
C ARG A 133 -18.70 -1.69 28.66
N ARG A 134 -18.77 -0.87 27.61
CA ARG A 134 -19.97 -0.13 27.19
C ARG A 134 -20.41 -0.50 25.78
N LYS A 135 -21.65 -0.16 25.44
CA LYS A 135 -22.11 -0.11 24.04
C LYS A 135 -21.43 1.04 23.29
N LEU A 136 -21.57 1.06 21.96
CA LEU A 136 -21.23 2.24 21.18
C LEU A 136 -22.07 3.45 21.65
N THR A 137 -21.44 4.62 21.76
CA THR A 137 -22.15 5.86 22.08
C THR A 137 -23.01 6.30 20.90
N GLY A 138 -23.95 7.23 21.13
CA GLY A 138 -24.67 7.92 20.05
C GLY A 138 -23.73 8.62 19.06
N PHE A 139 -22.57 9.10 19.52
CA PHE A 139 -21.55 9.70 18.66
C PHE A 139 -20.92 8.66 17.71
N GLU A 140 -20.50 7.51 18.23
CA GLU A 140 -19.81 6.45 17.48
C GLU A 140 -20.75 5.74 16.50
N SER A 141 -21.93 5.34 17.00
CA SER A 141 -22.94 4.58 16.24
C SER A 141 -23.53 5.34 15.06
N ARG A 142 -23.61 6.68 15.12
CA ARG A 142 -24.01 7.53 13.99
C ARG A 142 -22.92 7.70 12.93
N ARG A 143 -21.64 7.49 13.27
CA ARG A 143 -20.49 7.79 12.40
C ARG A 143 -19.88 6.58 11.73
N ILE A 144 -19.86 5.41 12.37
CA ILE A 144 -19.31 4.19 11.75
C ILE A 144 -20.05 3.83 10.44
N PRO A 145 -21.40 3.84 10.36
CA PRO A 145 -22.10 3.50 9.13
C PRO A 145 -21.74 4.39 7.93
N PRO A 146 -21.84 5.74 7.97
CA PRO A 146 -21.46 6.57 6.83
C PRO A 146 -19.96 6.50 6.52
N MET A 147 -19.09 6.45 7.53
CA MET A 147 -17.64 6.29 7.34
C MET A 147 -17.32 5.02 6.53
N ILE A 148 -17.96 3.88 6.82
CA ILE A 148 -17.67 2.63 6.12
C ILE A 148 -18.45 2.52 4.81
N GLN A 149 -19.77 2.71 4.85
CA GLN A 149 -20.68 2.33 3.76
C GLN A 149 -20.62 3.26 2.55
N VAL A 150 -20.40 4.56 2.77
CA VAL A 150 -20.24 5.56 1.68
C VAL A 150 -18.87 6.23 1.67
N SER A 151 -17.95 5.79 2.54
CA SER A 151 -16.61 6.35 2.70
C SER A 151 -16.59 7.79 3.25
N ASP A 152 -17.57 8.21 4.05
CA ASP A 152 -17.64 9.59 4.55
C ASP A 152 -16.38 10.00 5.33
N ASN A 153 -15.76 11.11 4.90
CA ASN A 153 -14.54 11.65 5.48
C ASN A 153 -14.81 12.48 6.73
N GLY A 154 -15.99 13.12 6.86
CA GLY A 154 -16.35 13.88 8.06
C GLY A 154 -16.46 12.99 9.28
N SER A 155 -17.18 11.86 9.14
CA SER A 155 -17.29 10.82 10.16
C SER A 155 -15.95 10.16 10.47
N ALA A 156 -15.10 9.92 9.46
CA ALA A 156 -13.75 9.39 9.67
C ALA A 156 -12.89 10.34 10.52
N TRP A 157 -12.87 11.62 10.17
CA TRP A 157 -12.16 12.64 10.94
C TRP A 157 -12.66 12.74 12.37
N GLN A 158 -13.97 12.83 12.58
CA GLN A 158 -14.55 12.96 13.92
C GLN A 158 -14.26 11.73 14.79
N LEU A 159 -14.31 10.51 14.23
CA LEU A 159 -13.92 9.29 14.95
C LEU A 159 -12.40 9.24 15.22
N TRP A 160 -11.56 9.63 14.27
CA TRP A 160 -10.11 9.61 14.41
C TRP A 160 -9.61 10.53 15.53
N GLN A 161 -10.09 11.78 15.55
CA GLN A 161 -9.71 12.75 16.59
C GLN A 161 -10.20 12.32 17.99
N ASP A 162 -11.41 11.75 18.07
CA ASP A 162 -11.99 11.22 19.31
C ASP A 162 -11.28 9.94 19.84
N LEU A 163 -10.61 9.17 18.96
CA LEU A 163 -9.77 8.05 19.39
C LEU A 163 -8.46 8.49 20.02
N GLY A 164 -7.76 9.43 19.37
CA GLY A 164 -6.41 9.87 19.69
C GLY A 164 -5.30 8.86 19.32
N PRO A 165 -4.05 9.33 19.04
CA PRO A 165 -2.98 8.50 18.48
C PRO A 165 -2.63 7.30 19.37
N SER A 166 -2.44 7.51 20.66
CA SER A 166 -2.05 6.45 21.61
C SER A 166 -3.08 5.31 21.71
N ARG A 167 -4.35 5.54 21.33
CA ARG A 167 -5.37 4.48 21.32
C ARG A 167 -5.33 3.67 20.05
N VAL A 168 -5.10 4.31 18.91
CA VAL A 168 -4.85 3.67 17.62
C VAL A 168 -3.60 2.81 17.69
N GLU A 169 -2.52 3.33 18.26
CA GLU A 169 -1.26 2.58 18.48
C GLU A 169 -1.46 1.33 19.35
N ARG A 170 -2.16 1.46 20.51
CA ARG A 170 -2.48 0.29 21.34
C ARG A 170 -3.33 -0.75 20.61
N PHE A 171 -4.27 -0.32 19.77
CA PHE A 171 -5.05 -1.23 18.95
C PHE A 171 -4.19 -1.93 17.89
N LEU A 172 -3.33 -1.19 17.17
CA LEU A 172 -2.41 -1.75 16.19
C LEU A 172 -1.48 -2.80 16.80
N THR A 173 -0.90 -2.53 17.97
CA THR A 173 -0.13 -3.51 18.75
C THR A 173 -0.97 -4.73 19.11
N LYS A 174 -2.22 -4.54 19.56
CA LYS A 174 -3.14 -5.64 19.91
C LYS A 174 -3.53 -6.50 18.70
N ALA A 175 -3.71 -5.88 17.54
CA ALA A 175 -3.96 -6.51 16.24
C ALA A 175 -2.67 -7.07 15.57
N ARG A 176 -1.49 -6.83 16.18
CA ARG A 176 -0.16 -7.15 15.62
C ARG A 176 0.14 -6.45 14.28
N ALA A 177 -0.59 -5.38 13.96
CA ALA A 177 -0.43 -4.57 12.75
C ALA A 177 0.63 -3.47 12.97
N THR A 178 1.84 -3.87 13.35
CA THR A 178 2.90 -2.97 13.84
C THR A 178 3.74 -2.31 12.74
N ALA A 179 3.51 -2.64 11.46
CA ALA A 179 4.10 -1.93 10.32
C ALA A 179 3.17 -0.82 9.78
N THR A 180 2.05 -0.59 10.47
CA THR A 180 1.08 0.45 10.17
C THR A 180 1.28 1.61 11.14
N THR A 181 1.44 2.82 10.63
CA THR A 181 1.75 4.00 11.45
C THR A 181 0.84 5.18 11.06
N PRO A 182 0.32 5.96 12.03
CA PRO A 182 -0.47 7.16 11.76
C PRO A 182 0.21 8.12 10.78
N GLY A 183 -0.57 8.76 9.92
CA GLY A 183 -0.05 9.68 8.91
C GLY A 183 0.51 10.99 9.49
N PRO A 184 1.43 11.66 8.75
CA PRO A 184 1.98 12.95 9.16
C PRO A 184 0.88 13.99 9.38
N GLY A 185 1.07 14.88 10.36
CA GLY A 185 0.08 15.90 10.72
C GLY A 185 -1.25 15.34 11.26
N GLY A 186 -1.30 14.06 11.64
CA GLY A 186 -2.54 13.39 12.05
C GLY A 186 -3.47 13.04 10.88
N LEU A 187 -3.00 13.12 9.63
CA LEU A 187 -3.79 12.82 8.44
C LEU A 187 -4.07 11.32 8.32
N TRP A 188 -5.26 10.89 8.75
CA TRP A 188 -5.61 9.46 8.79
C TRP A 188 -5.53 8.78 7.42
N GLY A 189 -5.84 9.48 6.32
CA GLY A 189 -5.70 8.95 4.95
C GLY A 189 -4.26 8.74 4.49
N LEU A 190 -3.30 9.38 5.17
CA LEU A 190 -1.86 9.16 5.00
C LEU A 190 -1.27 8.19 6.03
N THR A 191 -2.11 7.48 6.80
CA THR A 191 -1.66 6.35 7.63
C THR A 191 -0.89 5.38 6.72
N ARG A 192 0.38 5.14 7.03
CA ARG A 192 1.23 4.22 6.27
C ARG A 192 0.83 2.81 6.68
N THR A 193 0.64 1.90 5.72
CA THR A 193 0.23 0.52 6.00
C THR A 193 0.78 -0.47 4.97
N THR A 194 0.76 -1.76 5.29
CA THR A 194 1.28 -2.85 4.46
C THR A 194 0.18 -3.84 4.12
N ALA A 195 0.35 -4.65 3.07
CA ALA A 195 -0.64 -5.66 2.74
C ALA A 195 -0.75 -6.75 3.82
N LEU A 196 0.36 -7.04 4.51
CA LEU A 196 0.40 -7.94 5.66
C LEU A 196 -0.42 -7.40 6.85
N ASP A 197 -0.36 -6.10 7.13
CA ASP A 197 -1.12 -5.50 8.23
C ASP A 197 -2.60 -5.35 7.92
N GLN A 198 -2.96 -4.97 6.69
CA GLN A 198 -4.37 -4.99 6.26
C GLN A 198 -4.95 -6.41 6.32
N MET A 199 -4.14 -7.45 6.07
CA MET A 199 -4.55 -8.84 6.28
C MET A 199 -4.82 -9.15 7.77
N ARG A 200 -4.00 -8.62 8.68
CA ARG A 200 -4.20 -8.75 10.14
C ARG A 200 -5.46 -8.05 10.63
N LEU A 201 -5.75 -6.83 10.14
CA LEU A 201 -6.99 -6.11 10.44
C LEU A 201 -8.22 -6.90 9.98
N LEU A 202 -8.24 -7.35 8.72
CA LEU A 202 -9.29 -8.28 8.26
C LEU A 202 -9.38 -9.55 9.12
N GLY A 203 -8.25 -10.06 9.61
CA GLY A 203 -8.15 -11.15 10.59
C GLY A 203 -8.89 -10.85 11.90
N VAL A 204 -8.76 -9.64 12.47
CA VAL A 204 -9.53 -9.21 13.65
C VAL A 204 -11.05 -9.35 13.44
N LEU A 205 -11.55 -9.15 12.22
CA LEU A 205 -12.97 -9.29 11.93
C LEU A 205 -13.44 -10.73 11.69
N THR A 206 -12.53 -11.68 11.43
CA THR A 206 -12.89 -12.96 10.79
C THR A 206 -12.28 -14.21 11.41
N GLU A 207 -11.11 -14.12 12.03
CA GLU A 207 -10.47 -15.28 12.69
C GLU A 207 -11.32 -15.75 13.86
N ALA A 208 -11.50 -17.07 13.98
CA ALA A 208 -12.32 -17.69 15.02
C ALA A 208 -11.95 -17.22 16.44
N ARG A 209 -10.64 -17.09 16.71
CA ARG A 209 -10.07 -16.66 18.01
C ARG A 209 -9.80 -15.15 18.12
N SER A 210 -10.42 -14.31 17.28
CA SER A 210 -10.30 -12.85 17.41
C SER A 210 -10.68 -12.35 18.82
N PHE A 211 -9.94 -11.34 19.28
CA PHE A 211 -10.21 -10.65 20.55
C PHE A 211 -11.37 -9.66 20.47
N LEU A 212 -11.85 -9.31 19.26
CA LEU A 212 -12.92 -8.31 19.07
C LEU A 212 -14.29 -9.00 19.04
N ARG A 213 -15.05 -8.87 20.13
CA ARG A 213 -16.35 -9.56 20.30
C ARG A 213 -17.41 -9.01 19.33
N SER A 214 -17.33 -7.73 19.01
CA SER A 214 -18.22 -7.00 18.10
C SER A 214 -17.85 -7.14 16.62
N ARG A 215 -16.91 -8.02 16.25
CA ARG A 215 -16.47 -8.29 14.86
C ARG A 215 -17.61 -8.46 13.86
N ALA A 216 -18.73 -9.09 14.26
CA ALA A 216 -19.90 -9.28 13.41
C ALA A 216 -20.59 -7.96 13.01
N TYR A 217 -20.56 -6.94 13.88
CA TYR A 217 -21.01 -5.60 13.52
C TYR A 217 -20.08 -4.96 12.48
N GLY A 218 -18.76 -5.09 12.64
CA GLY A 218 -17.78 -4.60 11.67
C GLY A 218 -17.95 -5.23 10.28
N LEU A 219 -18.05 -6.55 10.21
CA LEU A 219 -18.37 -7.29 8.97
C LEU A 219 -19.68 -6.83 8.33
N LYS A 220 -20.72 -6.54 9.12
CA LYS A 220 -22.01 -6.03 8.66
C LYS A 220 -21.92 -4.61 8.06
N GLN A 221 -20.98 -3.77 8.51
CA GLN A 221 -20.72 -2.48 7.87
C GLN A 221 -19.99 -2.65 6.53
N LEU A 222 -18.93 -3.46 6.50
CA LEU A 222 -18.16 -3.76 5.28
C LEU A 222 -18.98 -4.51 4.22
N GLN A 223 -19.97 -5.29 4.63
CA GLN A 223 -20.95 -5.90 3.72
C GLN A 223 -21.80 -4.84 3.01
N ARG A 224 -22.04 -3.69 3.65
CA ARG A 224 -22.97 -2.64 3.21
C ARG A 224 -22.31 -1.44 2.52
N VAL A 225 -21.03 -1.58 2.13
CA VAL A 225 -20.42 -0.63 1.18
C VAL A 225 -21.30 -0.51 -0.06
N ARG A 226 -21.67 0.75 -0.38
CA ARG A 226 -22.60 1.12 -1.46
C ARG A 226 -22.14 0.57 -2.81
N ALA A 227 -23.09 0.19 -3.67
CA ALA A 227 -22.86 -0.61 -4.87
C ALA A 227 -21.72 -0.11 -5.77
N ASP A 228 -21.66 1.20 -6.02
CA ASP A 228 -20.63 1.88 -6.84
C ASP A 228 -19.21 1.83 -6.23
N GLN A 229 -19.09 1.55 -4.93
CA GLN A 229 -17.82 1.34 -4.25
C GLN A 229 -17.49 -0.15 -4.03
N ARG A 230 -18.21 -1.09 -4.67
CA ARG A 230 -17.98 -2.55 -4.55
C ARG A 230 -17.03 -3.14 -5.61
N TRP A 231 -16.30 -2.29 -6.32
CA TRP A 231 -15.24 -2.70 -7.24
C TRP A 231 -14.03 -3.35 -6.53
N GLY A 232 -13.13 -3.95 -7.30
CA GLY A 232 -11.84 -4.43 -6.80
C GLY A 232 -11.85 -5.89 -6.35
N VAL A 233 -11.52 -6.16 -5.08
CA VAL A 233 -11.40 -7.55 -4.60
C VAL A 233 -12.65 -8.43 -4.76
N PRO A 234 -13.89 -7.93 -4.91
CA PRO A 234 -15.04 -8.78 -5.23
C PRO A 234 -15.05 -9.36 -6.65
N ALA A 235 -14.31 -8.80 -7.61
CA ALA A 235 -14.38 -9.21 -9.01
C ALA A 235 -14.00 -10.69 -9.22
N GLY A 236 -14.93 -11.49 -9.75
CA GLY A 236 -14.78 -12.94 -9.95
C GLY A 236 -15.30 -13.83 -8.80
N MET A 237 -15.75 -13.26 -7.67
CA MET A 237 -16.30 -14.06 -6.55
C MET A 237 -17.48 -14.94 -6.99
N ALA A 238 -17.59 -16.16 -6.48
CA ALA A 238 -18.72 -17.05 -6.80
C ALA A 238 -20.06 -16.57 -6.22
N LYS A 239 -21.17 -16.96 -6.86
CA LYS A 239 -22.52 -16.84 -6.27
C LYS A 239 -22.58 -17.52 -4.90
N GLY A 240 -23.31 -16.94 -3.96
CA GLY A 240 -23.45 -17.45 -2.58
C GLY A 240 -22.28 -17.14 -1.64
N VAL A 241 -21.23 -16.45 -2.12
CA VAL A 241 -20.22 -15.81 -1.27
C VAL A 241 -20.69 -14.39 -0.91
N THR A 242 -20.44 -13.95 0.32
CA THR A 242 -20.66 -12.58 0.80
C THR A 242 -19.33 -11.85 0.87
N ALA A 243 -19.23 -10.68 0.24
CA ALA A 243 -18.05 -9.83 0.30
C ALA A 243 -18.20 -8.70 1.34
N HIS A 244 -17.22 -8.62 2.24
CA HIS A 244 -17.04 -7.61 3.26
C HIS A 244 -15.79 -6.80 2.90
N LEU A 245 -15.93 -5.65 2.24
CA LEU A 245 -14.79 -4.93 1.67
C LEU A 245 -14.64 -3.49 2.18
N LYS A 246 -13.47 -2.91 1.96
CA LYS A 246 -13.27 -1.46 1.91
C LYS A 246 -12.27 -1.11 0.81
N ASN A 247 -12.57 -0.04 0.09
CA ASN A 247 -11.69 0.54 -0.93
C ASN A 247 -11.15 1.89 -0.47
N GLY A 248 -10.01 2.30 -1.04
CA GLY A 248 -9.41 3.62 -0.88
C GLY A 248 -8.61 4.01 -2.11
N TRP A 249 -8.71 5.27 -2.54
CA TRP A 249 -8.08 5.75 -3.77
C TRP A 249 -7.80 7.24 -3.70
N LEU A 250 -6.53 7.63 -3.86
CA LEU A 250 -6.11 9.04 -3.84
C LEU A 250 -4.88 9.25 -4.74
N PRO A 251 -4.82 10.35 -5.50
CA PRO A 251 -3.60 10.79 -6.16
C PRO A 251 -2.73 11.60 -5.18
N ARG A 252 -1.42 11.61 -5.41
CA ARG A 252 -0.47 12.56 -4.79
C ARG A 252 0.49 13.06 -5.86
N SER A 253 1.18 14.17 -5.58
CA SER A 253 2.27 14.69 -6.41
C SER A 253 3.39 13.66 -6.64
N THR A 254 3.69 12.82 -5.64
CA THR A 254 4.60 11.69 -5.76
C THR A 254 3.85 10.38 -5.94
N HIS A 255 4.33 9.46 -6.79
CA HIS A 255 3.75 8.12 -7.00
C HIS A 255 2.30 8.06 -7.52
N GLY A 256 1.80 9.13 -8.16
CA GLY A 256 0.50 9.15 -8.86
C GLY A 256 -0.66 8.63 -8.02
N TRP A 257 -1.52 7.81 -8.64
CA TRP A 257 -2.67 7.20 -7.97
C TRP A 257 -2.27 6.04 -7.06
N ARG A 258 -2.56 6.17 -5.75
CA ARG A 258 -2.77 5.01 -4.88
C ARG A 258 -4.17 4.48 -5.11
N VAL A 259 -4.30 3.18 -5.34
CA VAL A 259 -5.59 2.50 -5.48
C VAL A 259 -5.54 1.19 -4.71
N HIS A 260 -6.48 1.01 -3.79
CA HIS A 260 -6.48 -0.04 -2.78
C HIS A 260 -7.86 -0.67 -2.66
N SER A 261 -7.86 -1.99 -2.51
CA SER A 261 -9.06 -2.76 -2.23
C SER A 261 -8.70 -3.91 -1.30
N ILE A 262 -9.44 -4.02 -0.20
CA ILE A 262 -9.27 -5.07 0.80
C ILE A 262 -10.62 -5.68 1.12
N GLY A 263 -10.66 -6.97 1.42
CA GLY A 263 -11.91 -7.59 1.79
C GLY A 263 -11.78 -9.02 2.32
N ALA A 264 -12.74 -9.36 3.17
CA ALA A 264 -13.03 -10.71 3.61
C ALA A 264 -14.24 -11.26 2.87
N PHE A 265 -14.25 -12.57 2.68
CA PHE A 265 -15.25 -13.31 1.93
C PHE A 265 -15.73 -14.48 2.77
N THR A 266 -17.04 -14.56 2.99
CA THR A 266 -17.67 -15.61 3.82
C THR A 266 -18.78 -16.30 3.03
N GLY A 267 -18.95 -17.61 3.22
CA GLY A 267 -20.07 -18.36 2.63
C GLY A 267 -19.64 -19.70 2.04
N GLY A 268 -20.61 -20.60 1.85
CA GLY A 268 -20.36 -21.95 1.33
C GLY A 268 -19.35 -22.77 2.16
N GLY A 269 -19.31 -22.56 3.49
CA GLY A 269 -18.37 -23.22 4.40
C GLY A 269 -16.95 -22.66 4.42
N ARG A 270 -16.69 -21.53 3.75
CA ARG A 270 -15.33 -20.95 3.60
C ARG A 270 -15.25 -19.51 4.11
N THR A 271 -14.11 -19.18 4.69
CA THR A 271 -13.68 -17.81 5.02
C THR A 271 -12.32 -17.56 4.40
N TYR A 272 -12.19 -16.50 3.62
CA TYR A 272 -10.93 -16.10 3.00
C TYR A 272 -10.83 -14.57 2.88
N ARG A 273 -9.62 -14.08 2.64
CA ARG A 273 -9.28 -12.65 2.62
C ARG A 273 -8.40 -12.33 1.43
N ILE A 274 -8.61 -11.17 0.83
CA ILE A 274 -7.81 -10.63 -0.27
C ILE A 274 -7.47 -9.18 0.08
N VAL A 275 -6.20 -8.83 -0.06
CA VAL A 275 -5.67 -7.48 0.08
C VAL A 275 -4.84 -7.19 -1.16
N VAL A 276 -5.18 -6.12 -1.88
CA VAL A 276 -4.36 -5.59 -2.96
C VAL A 276 -4.15 -4.09 -2.74
N LEU A 277 -2.90 -3.70 -2.53
CA LEU A 277 -2.46 -2.31 -2.40
C LEU A 277 -1.61 -1.95 -3.63
N SER A 278 -1.82 -0.77 -4.22
CA SER A 278 -1.04 -0.31 -5.36
C SER A 278 -0.80 1.20 -5.32
N HIS A 279 0.35 1.64 -5.85
CA HIS A 279 0.67 3.03 -6.16
C HIS A 279 1.45 3.09 -7.48
N ASP A 280 1.82 4.28 -7.94
CA ASP A 280 2.36 4.52 -9.28
C ASP A 280 1.39 4.15 -10.42
N ASN A 281 0.08 4.14 -10.13
CA ASN A 281 -0.93 3.94 -11.18
C ASN A 281 -1.11 5.26 -11.99
N PRO A 282 -1.20 5.20 -13.33
CA PRO A 282 -1.46 6.39 -14.15
C PRO A 282 -2.87 6.95 -13.97
N THR A 283 -3.86 6.09 -13.71
CA THR A 283 -5.26 6.49 -13.44
C THR A 283 -5.88 5.63 -12.35
N MET A 284 -7.00 6.09 -11.77
CA MET A 284 -7.83 5.34 -10.83
C MET A 284 -8.36 4.06 -11.50
N ALA A 285 -8.95 4.17 -12.70
CA ALA A 285 -9.48 3.04 -13.46
C ALA A 285 -8.42 1.98 -13.80
N TYR A 286 -7.18 2.41 -14.07
CA TYR A 286 -6.06 1.50 -14.23
C TYR A 286 -5.78 0.71 -12.93
N GLY A 287 -5.76 1.38 -11.78
CA GLY A 287 -5.55 0.72 -10.49
C GLY A 287 -6.66 -0.26 -10.14
N VAL A 288 -7.93 0.10 -10.36
CA VAL A 288 -9.07 -0.83 -10.21
C VAL A 288 -8.90 -2.05 -11.10
N ARG A 289 -8.56 -1.86 -12.38
CA ARG A 289 -8.34 -2.97 -13.32
C ARG A 289 -7.17 -3.88 -12.91
N THR A 290 -6.11 -3.34 -12.30
CA THR A 290 -5.01 -4.12 -11.72
C THR A 290 -5.51 -5.01 -10.57
N ILE A 291 -6.27 -4.43 -9.64
CA ILE A 291 -6.86 -5.14 -8.49
C ILE A 291 -7.81 -6.25 -8.96
N GLU A 292 -8.73 -5.95 -9.88
CA GLU A 292 -9.75 -6.89 -10.34
C GLU A 292 -9.15 -8.09 -11.10
N ARG A 293 -8.03 -7.89 -11.81
CA ARG A 293 -7.27 -9.00 -12.42
C ARG A 293 -6.68 -9.95 -11.38
N VAL A 294 -6.11 -9.41 -10.29
CA VAL A 294 -5.59 -10.23 -9.17
C VAL A 294 -6.73 -10.94 -8.45
N ALA A 295 -7.81 -10.22 -8.13
CA ALA A 295 -9.00 -10.76 -7.49
C ALA A 295 -9.60 -11.93 -8.29
N HIS A 296 -9.75 -11.76 -9.60
CA HIS A 296 -10.32 -12.79 -10.47
C HIS A 296 -9.42 -14.02 -10.59
N ALA A 297 -8.08 -13.85 -10.61
CA ALA A 297 -7.16 -14.98 -10.51
C ALA A 297 -7.38 -15.76 -9.20
N VAL A 298 -7.52 -15.06 -8.07
CA VAL A 298 -7.77 -15.66 -6.76
C VAL A 298 -9.10 -16.39 -6.71
N HIS A 299 -10.20 -15.72 -7.06
CA HIS A 299 -11.53 -16.33 -7.00
C HIS A 299 -11.64 -17.50 -7.99
N ARG A 300 -11.13 -17.40 -9.22
CA ARG A 300 -11.14 -18.52 -10.18
C ARG A 300 -10.49 -19.78 -9.60
N ALA A 301 -9.30 -19.63 -9.00
CA ALA A 301 -8.59 -20.76 -8.40
C ALA A 301 -9.32 -21.34 -7.17
N LEU A 302 -9.96 -20.50 -6.36
CA LEU A 302 -10.75 -20.94 -5.19
C LEU A 302 -12.15 -21.49 -5.56
N ASN A 303 -12.74 -21.09 -6.68
CA ASN A 303 -14.13 -21.38 -7.00
C ASN A 303 -14.39 -22.82 -7.46
N LYS A 304 -13.34 -23.60 -7.79
CA LYS A 304 -13.41 -25.03 -8.18
C LYS A 304 -14.53 -25.35 -9.19
N GLY A 305 -14.68 -24.52 -10.22
CA GLY A 305 -15.70 -24.68 -11.28
C GLY A 305 -17.04 -23.97 -11.03
N ARG A 306 -17.26 -23.35 -9.87
CA ARG A 306 -18.45 -22.49 -9.65
C ARG A 306 -18.39 -21.25 -10.54
N ALA A 307 -19.52 -20.91 -11.15
CA ALA A 307 -19.67 -19.70 -11.94
C ALA A 307 -19.42 -18.42 -11.10
N ALA A 308 -18.75 -17.44 -11.71
CA ALA A 308 -18.60 -16.11 -11.12
C ALA A 308 -19.97 -15.44 -10.94
N GLY A 309 -20.16 -14.81 -9.79
CA GLY A 309 -21.33 -13.98 -9.45
C GLY A 309 -21.10 -12.49 -9.63
N GLN A 310 -19.84 -12.03 -9.65
CA GLN A 310 -19.45 -10.63 -9.87
C GLN A 310 -18.48 -10.53 -11.05
N GLY A 311 -18.80 -9.68 -12.04
CA GLY A 311 -17.93 -9.38 -13.16
C GLY A 311 -16.81 -8.38 -12.80
N TYR A 312 -16.17 -7.83 -13.84
CA TYR A 312 -15.33 -6.63 -13.70
C TYR A 312 -16.22 -5.39 -13.66
N THR A 313 -15.82 -4.38 -12.90
CA THR A 313 -16.48 -3.07 -12.88
C THR A 313 -16.32 -2.40 -14.26
N PRO A 314 -17.39 -1.99 -14.96
CA PRO A 314 -17.30 -1.27 -16.23
C PRO A 314 -16.48 0.01 -16.11
N GLN A 315 -15.63 0.31 -17.08
CA GLN A 315 -14.73 1.47 -16.99
C GLN A 315 -15.49 2.80 -16.92
N SER A 316 -16.67 2.89 -17.53
CA SER A 316 -17.59 4.03 -17.46
C SER A 316 -18.15 4.31 -16.07
N GLU A 317 -18.14 3.32 -15.17
CA GLU A 317 -18.60 3.45 -13.77
C GLU A 317 -17.46 3.84 -12.81
N ILE A 318 -16.21 3.85 -13.29
CA ILE A 318 -15.05 4.14 -12.45
C ILE A 318 -14.74 5.63 -12.49
N SER A 319 -14.93 6.31 -11.36
CA SER A 319 -14.65 7.75 -11.23
C SER A 319 -13.17 8.03 -10.93
N GLU A 320 -12.55 8.89 -11.75
CA GLU A 320 -11.22 9.49 -11.50
C GLU A 320 -11.25 10.60 -10.42
N ARG A 321 -12.33 10.71 -9.63
CA ARG A 321 -12.40 11.63 -8.48
C ARG A 321 -11.76 10.98 -7.24
N PRO A 322 -10.85 11.65 -6.51
CA PRO A 322 -10.26 11.13 -5.28
C PRO A 322 -11.30 10.79 -4.21
N ASP A 323 -10.97 9.86 -3.30
CA ASP A 323 -11.84 9.49 -2.18
C ASP A 323 -11.93 10.55 -1.06
N GLY A 324 -11.18 11.66 -1.18
CA GLY A 324 -11.15 12.77 -0.22
C GLY A 324 -10.50 12.43 1.13
N SER A 325 -9.78 11.32 1.24
CA SER A 325 -9.13 10.88 2.49
C SER A 325 -8.00 11.80 2.98
N VAL A 326 -7.50 12.67 2.10
CA VAL A 326 -6.62 13.80 2.42
C VAL A 326 -7.36 15.08 2.05
N PRO A 327 -7.62 16.01 2.99
CA PRO A 327 -8.24 17.29 2.65
C PRO A 327 -7.38 18.11 1.68
N PRO A 328 -7.98 18.90 0.77
CA PRO A 328 -7.24 19.83 -0.09
C PRO A 328 -6.33 20.76 0.72
N GLY A 329 -5.11 21.00 0.23
CA GLY A 329 -4.10 21.84 0.90
C GLY A 329 -3.48 21.25 2.17
N ALA A 330 -3.99 20.14 2.70
CA ALA A 330 -3.44 19.50 3.90
C ALA A 330 -2.20 18.64 3.61
N ASP A 331 -1.97 18.25 2.35
CA ASP A 331 -0.83 17.45 1.93
C ASP A 331 0.51 18.18 2.21
N PRO A 332 1.41 17.64 3.07
CA PRO A 332 2.72 18.23 3.29
C PRO A 332 3.58 18.30 2.01
N GLN A 333 3.33 17.41 1.05
CA GLN A 333 4.05 17.33 -0.24
C GLN A 333 3.45 18.20 -1.34
N SER A 334 2.32 18.90 -1.11
CA SER A 334 1.83 19.95 -2.02
C SER A 334 2.37 21.33 -1.69
N ARG A 335 3.06 21.50 -0.55
CA ARG A 335 3.70 22.76 -0.13
C ARG A 335 5.13 22.94 -0.65
N THR A 336 5.66 21.96 -1.38
CA THR A 336 6.98 22.02 -2.03
C THR A 336 6.90 22.41 -3.51
N GLU A 337 5.74 22.82 -4.01
CA GLU A 337 5.64 23.49 -5.32
C GLU A 337 5.97 24.98 -5.18
N ASP A 338 6.86 25.43 -6.04
CA ASP A 338 7.58 26.72 -6.02
C ASP A 338 6.64 27.94 -6.12
N PRO A 339 6.78 28.97 -5.22
CA PRO A 339 6.06 30.24 -5.35
C PRO A 339 6.30 30.99 -6.66
N ALA A 340 7.32 30.63 -7.45
CA ALA A 340 7.70 31.34 -8.67
C ALA A 340 6.71 31.22 -9.84
N ARG A 341 5.74 30.30 -9.83
CA ARG A 341 4.74 30.15 -10.92
C ARG A 341 3.55 31.12 -10.86
N GLY A 342 3.57 32.12 -9.96
CA GLY A 342 2.51 33.10 -9.78
C GLY A 342 2.87 34.54 -10.16
N ARG A 343 3.59 34.79 -11.26
CA ARG A 343 3.91 36.16 -11.72
C ARG A 343 3.66 36.37 -13.22
N ASN A 344 2.58 37.11 -13.49
CA ASN A 344 2.33 37.98 -14.64
C ASN A 344 2.92 37.59 -16.01
N ASP A 345 2.15 36.82 -16.77
CA ASP A 345 1.99 37.04 -18.21
C ASP A 345 1.13 38.30 -18.44
N GLY A 346 1.81 39.44 -18.54
CA GLY A 346 1.15 40.74 -18.73
C GLY A 346 0.47 40.87 -20.10
N SER A 347 -0.83 40.60 -20.15
CA SER A 347 -1.72 41.07 -21.22
C SER A 347 -2.50 42.29 -20.71
N PRO A 348 -2.47 43.44 -21.42
CA PRO A 348 -3.29 44.60 -21.03
C PRO A 348 -4.78 44.28 -21.22
N PRO A 349 -5.67 44.81 -20.36
CA PRO A 349 -7.10 44.58 -20.50
C PRO A 349 -7.62 45.20 -21.79
N GLN A 350 -8.29 44.42 -22.64
CA GLN A 350 -9.12 44.97 -23.71
C GLN A 350 -10.31 45.69 -23.07
N THR A 351 -10.53 46.93 -23.51
CA THR A 351 -11.69 47.74 -23.13
C THR A 351 -12.80 47.52 -24.16
N ASP A 352 -13.87 46.84 -23.76
CA ASP A 352 -15.09 46.74 -24.57
C ASP A 352 -15.75 48.13 -24.72
N PRO A 353 -16.24 48.50 -25.92
CA PRO A 353 -16.99 49.73 -26.12
C PRO A 353 -18.40 49.63 -25.47
N PRO A 354 -18.95 50.74 -24.94
CA PRO A 354 -20.28 50.72 -24.34
C PRO A 354 -21.37 50.44 -25.38
N GLY A 355 -22.21 49.44 -25.10
CA GLY A 355 -23.40 49.14 -25.90
C GLY A 355 -24.48 50.23 -25.80
N PRO A 356 -25.38 50.34 -26.79
CA PRO A 356 -26.36 51.43 -26.87
C PRO A 356 -27.42 51.36 -25.77
N THR A 357 -27.79 52.53 -25.26
CA THR A 357 -28.86 52.73 -24.26
C THR A 357 -30.24 52.48 -24.86
N ALA A 358 -31.08 51.74 -24.14
CA ALA A 358 -32.50 51.55 -24.48
C ALA A 358 -33.37 52.71 -23.94
N PRO A 359 -34.46 53.10 -24.64
CA PRO A 359 -35.29 54.23 -24.24
C PRO A 359 -36.31 53.89 -23.16
N SER A 360 -36.62 54.88 -22.33
CA SER A 360 -37.63 54.81 -21.25
C SER A 360 -39.06 54.73 -21.77
N GLY A 361 -39.87 53.82 -21.22
CA GLY A 361 -41.33 53.76 -21.38
C GLY A 361 -42.09 54.23 -20.13
N PRO A 362 -43.34 54.69 -20.23
CA PRO A 362 -43.96 55.58 -19.24
C PRO A 362 -44.64 54.88 -18.04
N THR A 363 -44.73 55.64 -16.95
CA THR A 363 -45.50 55.34 -15.72
C THR A 363 -46.98 55.71 -15.83
N ALA A 364 -47.87 54.84 -15.37
CA ALA A 364 -49.25 55.11 -14.90
C ALA A 364 -49.87 53.80 -14.35
N PRO A 365 -50.94 53.83 -13.53
CA PRO A 365 -51.64 55.00 -12.98
C PRO A 365 -51.16 55.41 -11.57
#